data_AF-A0A7S0TIS8-F1
#
_entry.id   AF-A0A7S0TIS8-F1
#
_cell.length_a   1.000
_cell.length_b   1.000
_cell.length_c   1.000
_cell.angle_alpha   90.00
_cell.angle_beta   90.00
_cell.angle_gamma   90.00
#
_symmetry.space_group_name_H-M   'P 1'
#
loop_
_entity.id
_entity.type
_entity.pdbx_description
1 polymer ?
#
loop_
_entity_poly.entity_id
_entity_poly.type
_entity_poly.pdbx_seq_one_letter_code
_entity_poly.pdbx_strand_id
1 'polypeptide(L)'
;EEEGGTQYVGQPHPVTVPPSIPDANPYLHHPSEWPPEVRSRFRPLFIPTKADRTEGRHVAYLCKRAARLADNLALQHSVWLAQRLQIPLAVLRIEGRGLAS
;
A
#
# COMPACT_ATOMS: atom_id res chain seq x y z
N GLU A 1 -35.31 29.82 -26.93
CA GLU A 1 -33.92 29.80 -26.44
C GLU A 1 -34.04 29.83 -24.92
N GLU A 2 -34.08 28.65 -24.28
CA GLU A 2 -32.94 28.05 -23.55
C GLU A 2 -32.39 29.06 -22.51
N GLU A 3 -32.46 28.79 -21.20
CA GLU A 3 -31.63 27.80 -20.52
C GLU A 3 -32.30 27.24 -19.25
N GLY A 4 -32.45 25.91 -19.20
CA GLY A 4 -32.73 25.18 -17.97
C GLY A 4 -31.45 25.03 -17.15
N GLY A 5 -31.33 25.80 -16.08
CA GLY A 5 -30.21 25.70 -15.14
C GLY A 5 -30.30 24.44 -14.28
N THR A 6 -29.55 23.40 -14.63
CA THR A 6 -29.36 22.22 -13.79
C THR A 6 -28.43 22.57 -12.63
N GLN A 7 -28.99 22.78 -11.44
CA GLN A 7 -28.24 22.90 -10.19
C GLN A 7 -27.62 21.55 -9.83
N TYR A 8 -26.31 21.40 -10.03
CA TYR A 8 -25.53 20.31 -9.43
C TYR A 8 -25.24 20.64 -7.97
N VAL A 9 -26.19 20.36 -7.06
CA VAL A 9 -25.93 20.35 -5.62
C VAL A 9 -25.83 18.91 -5.15
N GLY A 10 -24.64 18.34 -5.29
CA GLY A 10 -24.26 17.09 -4.66
C GLY A 10 -22.93 17.30 -3.96
N GLN A 11 -22.95 17.65 -2.67
CA GLN A 11 -21.75 17.57 -1.85
C GLN A 11 -21.23 16.11 -1.91
N PRO A 12 -19.93 15.87 -2.14
CA PRO A 12 -19.39 14.53 -2.06
C PRO A 12 -19.47 14.08 -0.61
N HIS A 13 -20.47 13.26 -0.28
CA HIS A 13 -20.50 12.59 1.01
C HIS A 13 -19.29 11.66 1.08
N PRO A 14 -18.43 11.77 2.12
CA PRO A 14 -17.34 10.82 2.31
C PRO A 14 -17.95 9.45 2.58
N VAL A 15 -17.94 8.58 1.56
CA VAL A 15 -18.33 7.18 1.71
C VAL A 15 -17.30 6.54 2.62
N THR A 16 -17.69 6.31 3.88
CA THR A 16 -16.86 5.60 4.84
C THR A 16 -17.03 4.12 4.54
N VAL A 17 -16.20 3.61 3.62
CA VAL A 17 -16.13 2.17 3.35
C VAL A 17 -15.60 1.51 4.62
N PRO A 18 -16.36 0.61 5.27
CA PRO A 18 -15.82 -0.17 6.38
C PRO A 18 -14.60 -0.93 5.84
N PRO A 19 -13.45 -0.95 6.55
CA PRO A 19 -12.31 -1.70 6.08
C PRO A 19 -12.69 -3.19 6.03
N SER A 20 -13.03 -3.69 4.85
CA SER A 20 -13.14 -5.13 4.63
C SER A 20 -11.72 -5.67 4.74
N ILE A 21 -11.39 -6.23 5.90
CA ILE A 21 -10.09 -6.88 6.11
C ILE A 21 -10.01 -7.98 5.06
N PRO A 22 -9.09 -7.88 4.07
CA PRO A 22 -8.90 -8.96 3.12
C PRO A 22 -8.52 -10.20 3.93
N ASP A 23 -9.15 -11.34 3.65
CA ASP A 23 -8.91 -12.58 4.39
C ASP A 23 -7.40 -12.82 4.43
N ALA A 24 -6.84 -12.71 5.63
CA ALA A 24 -5.55 -12.04 5.87
C ALA A 24 -4.36 -12.82 5.34
N ASN A 25 -4.15 -12.86 4.03
CA ASN A 25 -2.93 -13.39 3.47
C ASN A 25 -2.47 -12.63 2.22
N PRO A 26 -1.91 -11.43 2.40
CA PRO A 26 -1.25 -10.71 1.32
C PRO A 26 -0.05 -11.47 0.73
N TYR A 27 0.38 -12.57 1.36
CA TYR A 27 1.48 -13.45 0.94
C TYR A 27 1.01 -14.77 0.30
N LEU A 28 -0.29 -15.07 0.23
CA LEU A 28 -0.83 -16.25 -0.47
C LEU A 28 -1.24 -15.97 -1.92
N HIS A 29 -1.24 -14.71 -2.35
CA HIS A 29 -1.33 -14.43 -3.78
C HIS A 29 -0.06 -14.97 -4.42
N HIS A 30 -0.23 -16.03 -5.23
CA HIS A 30 0.86 -16.74 -5.89
C HIS A 30 1.86 -15.71 -6.43
N PRO A 31 3.19 -15.89 -6.24
CA PRO A 31 4.19 -14.99 -6.79
C PRO A 31 4.02 -14.72 -8.29
N SER A 32 3.29 -15.58 -9.02
CA SER A 32 2.87 -15.35 -10.41
C SER A 32 2.01 -14.11 -10.66
N GLU A 33 1.27 -13.62 -9.65
CA GLU A 33 0.46 -12.39 -9.75
C GLU A 33 1.29 -11.12 -9.61
N TRP A 34 2.54 -11.23 -9.15
CA TRP A 34 3.37 -10.08 -8.86
C TRP A 34 4.00 -9.51 -10.12
N PRO A 35 4.32 -8.20 -10.14
CA PRO A 35 5.11 -7.61 -11.21
C PRO A 35 6.40 -8.44 -11.46
N PRO A 36 6.71 -8.83 -12.72
CA PRO A 36 7.83 -9.72 -13.03
C PRO A 36 9.17 -9.27 -12.44
N GLU A 37 9.41 -7.97 -12.44
CA GLU A 37 10.63 -7.30 -11.96
C GLU A 37 10.78 -7.44 -10.45
N VAL A 38 9.66 -7.48 -9.73
CA VAL A 38 9.62 -7.65 -8.28
C VAL A 38 9.79 -9.11 -7.91
N ARG A 39 9.10 -10.02 -8.61
CA ARG A 39 9.10 -11.46 -8.32
C ARG A 39 10.52 -12.04 -8.28
N SER A 40 11.39 -11.62 -9.19
CA SER A 40 12.79 -12.10 -9.26
C SER A 40 13.67 -11.59 -8.11
N ARG A 41 13.27 -10.52 -7.43
CA ARG A 41 14.09 -9.81 -6.42
C ARG A 41 13.50 -9.87 -5.02
N PHE A 42 12.24 -10.26 -4.87
CA PHE A 42 11.58 -10.37 -3.59
C PHE A 42 12.06 -11.60 -2.83
N ARG A 43 12.37 -11.42 -1.54
CA ARG A 43 12.57 -12.53 -0.60
C ARG A 43 11.76 -12.24 0.66
N PRO A 44 10.81 -13.12 1.05
CA PRO A 44 10.11 -12.95 2.31
C PRO A 44 11.10 -13.14 3.45
N LEU A 45 11.17 -12.17 4.35
CA LEU A 45 11.98 -12.28 5.58
C LEU A 45 11.20 -12.95 6.70
N PHE A 46 9.91 -12.66 6.78
CA PHE A 46 9.01 -13.18 7.80
C PHE A 46 7.58 -13.21 7.26
N ILE A 47 6.87 -14.30 7.52
CA ILE A 47 5.45 -14.46 7.20
C ILE A 47 4.76 -14.88 8.50
N PRO A 48 3.91 -14.03 9.10
CA PRO A 48 3.23 -14.37 10.36
C PRO A 48 2.27 -15.55 10.16
N THR A 49 2.17 -16.40 11.18
CA THR A 49 1.17 -17.48 11.20
C THR A 49 -0.24 -16.89 11.27
N LYS A 50 -1.29 -17.66 10.91
CA LYS A 50 -2.67 -17.15 10.96
C LYS A 50 -3.06 -16.67 12.36
N ALA A 51 -2.50 -17.28 13.41
CA ALA A 51 -2.74 -16.92 14.80
C ALA A 51 -2.12 -15.57 15.18
N ASP A 52 -1.00 -15.20 14.56
CA ASP A 52 -0.25 -13.97 14.87
C ASP A 52 -0.70 -12.76 14.04
N ARG A 53 -1.65 -12.95 13.12
CA ARG A 53 -2.12 -11.90 12.23
C ARG A 53 -3.14 -11.03 12.96
N THR A 54 -2.73 -9.81 13.26
CA THR A 54 -3.66 -8.73 13.64
C THR A 54 -4.31 -8.13 12.39
N GLU A 55 -5.36 -7.34 12.59
CA GLU A 55 -6.02 -6.58 11.50
C GLU A 55 -4.99 -5.80 10.67
N GLY A 56 -4.79 -6.22 9.42
CA GLY A 56 -3.89 -5.54 8.48
C GLY A 56 -4.53 -4.27 7.95
N ARG A 57 -4.25 -3.12 8.56
CA ARG A 57 -4.86 -1.83 8.18
C ARG A 57 -4.06 -1.03 7.15
N HIS A 58 -2.76 -1.30 7.03
CA HIS A 58 -1.85 -0.54 6.18
C HIS A 58 -0.79 -1.45 5.56
N VAL A 59 -0.33 -1.11 4.36
CA VAL A 59 0.99 -1.55 3.87
C VAL A 59 2.03 -0.54 4.34
N ALA A 60 3.11 -1.00 4.97
CA ALA A 60 4.20 -0.13 5.39
C ALA A 60 5.43 -0.32 4.48
N TYR A 61 5.88 0.75 3.82
CA TYR A 61 7.12 0.79 3.07
C TYR A 61 8.21 1.48 3.90
N LEU A 62 9.24 0.74 4.29
CA LEU A 62 10.39 1.28 5.03
C LEU A 62 11.52 1.68 4.08
N CYS A 63 11.72 2.98 3.90
CA CYS A 63 12.80 3.55 3.10
C CYS A 63 14.10 3.64 3.93
N LYS A 64 15.03 2.70 3.70
CA LYS A 64 16.35 2.67 4.41
C LYS A 64 17.48 3.39 3.68
N ARG A 65 17.58 3.28 2.35
CA ARG A 65 18.76 3.73 1.58
C ARG A 65 18.44 4.70 0.45
N ALA A 66 17.31 4.53 -0.24
CA ALA A 66 17.03 5.24 -1.47
C ALA A 66 15.72 6.03 -1.33
N ALA A 67 15.82 7.31 -0.98
CA ALA A 67 14.71 8.26 -0.98
C ALA A 67 14.39 8.71 -2.42
N ARG A 68 14.23 7.76 -3.34
CA ARG A 68 13.81 8.01 -4.72
C ARG A 68 12.44 7.39 -4.96
N LEU A 69 11.59 8.15 -5.62
CA LEU A 69 10.26 7.69 -6.04
C LEU A 69 10.35 6.88 -7.33
N ALA A 70 11.17 7.34 -8.29
CA ALA A 70 11.45 6.63 -9.53
C ALA A 70 12.38 5.44 -9.33
N ASP A 71 12.21 4.39 -10.13
CA ASP A 71 13.06 3.19 -10.17
C ASP A 71 13.30 2.55 -8.81
N ASN A 72 12.25 2.53 -8.01
CA ASN A 72 12.23 1.96 -6.67
C ASN A 72 11.28 0.77 -6.65
N LEU A 73 11.81 -0.40 -7.03
CA LEU A 73 11.04 -1.65 -7.12
C LEU A 73 10.33 -2.01 -5.79
N ALA A 74 10.95 -1.68 -4.65
CA ALA A 74 10.35 -1.93 -3.35
C ALA A 74 9.14 -1.02 -3.10
N LEU A 75 9.23 0.26 -3.46
CA LEU A 75 8.10 1.19 -3.40
C LEU A 75 6.99 0.80 -4.38
N GLN A 76 7.35 0.46 -5.63
CA GLN A 76 6.39 0.00 -6.64
C GLN A 76 5.63 -1.24 -6.18
N HIS A 77 6.32 -2.21 -5.58
CA HIS A 77 5.67 -3.38 -5.00
C HIS A 77 4.73 -3.01 -3.84
N SER A 78 5.14 -2.12 -2.95
CA SER A 78 4.30 -1.66 -1.85
C SER A 78 3.03 -0.94 -2.35
N VAL A 79 3.13 -0.13 -3.41
CA VAL A 79 1.97 0.52 -4.07
C VAL A 79 1.05 -0.53 -4.68
N TRP A 80 1.59 -1.48 -5.44
CA TRP A 80 0.81 -2.57 -6.03
C TRP A 80 0.07 -3.38 -4.96
N LEU A 81 0.75 -3.71 -3.85
CA LEU A 81 0.16 -4.47 -2.75
C LEU A 81 -0.96 -3.68 -2.05
N ALA A 82 -0.75 -2.39 -1.79
CA ALA A 82 -1.75 -1.52 -1.18
C ALA A 82 -3.02 -1.40 -2.04
N GLN A 83 -2.85 -1.23 -3.36
CA GLN A 83 -3.96 -1.21 -4.32
C GLN A 83 -4.71 -2.54 -4.35
N ARG A 84 -3.98 -3.66 -4.40
CA ARG A 84 -4.55 -5.01 -4.46
C ARG A 84 -5.39 -5.35 -3.22
N LEU A 85 -4.90 -4.94 -2.05
CA LEU A 85 -5.54 -5.18 -0.76
C LEU A 85 -6.58 -4.11 -0.38
N GLN A 86 -6.68 -3.03 -1.17
CA GLN A 86 -7.54 -1.88 -0.88
C GLN A 86 -7.27 -1.27 0.51
N ILE A 87 -6.00 -1.21 0.92
CA ILE A 87 -5.57 -0.59 2.18
C ILE A 87 -4.55 0.51 1.92
N PRO A 88 -4.48 1.55 2.77
CA PRO A 88 -3.54 2.65 2.62
C PRO A 88 -2.07 2.20 2.68
N LEU A 89 -1.22 2.91 1.93
CA LEU A 89 0.24 2.79 1.98
C LEU A 89 0.82 3.87 2.90
N ALA A 90 1.61 3.45 3.89
CA ALA A 90 2.41 4.33 4.74
C ALA A 90 3.88 4.24 4.34
N VAL A 91 4.52 5.38 4.08
CA VAL A 91 5.96 5.47 3.81
C VAL A 91 6.68 5.91 5.07
N LEU A 92 7.60 5.08 5.55
CA LEU A 92 8.39 5.30 6.76
C LEU A 92 9.84 5.56 6.35
N ARG A 93 10.41 6.69 6.80
CA ARG A 93 11.83 6.99 6.67
C ARG A 93 12.42 7.12 8.07
N ILE A 94 13.44 6.33 8.36
CA ILE A 94 14.18 6.47 9.61
C ILE A 94 15.23 7.56 9.38
N GLU A 95 15.01 8.73 9.96
CA GLU A 95 16.04 9.76 10.01
C GLU A 95 17.00 9.42 11.14
N GLY A 96 18.19 8.96 10.77
CA GLY A 96 19.31 9.00 11.70
C GLY A 96 19.65 10.47 11.93
N ARG A 97 19.26 11.02 13.09
CA ARG A 97 20.06 12.12 13.64
C ARG A 97 21.45 11.54 13.77
N GLY A 98 22.42 12.11 13.03
CA GLY A 98 23.79 11.65 13.11
C GLY A 98 24.16 11.50 14.58
N LEU A 99 24.50 10.27 14.99
CA LEU A 99 25.51 10.15 16.03
C LEU A 99 26.75 10.73 15.36
N ALA A 100 26.96 12.03 15.56
CA ALA A 100 28.21 12.67 15.28
C ALA A 100 29.26 11.88 16.07
N SER A 101 30.03 11.09 15.36
CA SER A 101 31.26 10.44 15.82
C SER A 101 32.43 11.11 15.14
#